data_AF-A0A8T4JF54-F1
#
_entry.id   AF-A0A8T4JF54-F1
#
_cell.length_a   1.000
_cell.length_b   1.000
_cell.length_c   1.000
_cell.angle_alpha   90.00
_cell.angle_beta   90.00
_cell.angle_gamma   90.00
#
_symmetry.space_group_name_H-M   'P 1'
#
loop_
_entity.id
_entity.type
_entity.pdbx_description
1 polymer ?
#
loop_
_entity_poly.entity_id
_entity_poly.type
_entity_poly.pdbx_seq_one_letter_code
_entity_poly.pdbx_strand_id
1 'polypeptide(L)'
;MRKTKFKSSNIEPYWDVIKRVIIESDLVLQILDSRLIDLSRNEKVEELINEINRPFIYVLNKSDLINKKDIELKIEELKKIAPVVFVSNKDSKSNKILLYLIKKEFKKHGKRAPTLRSKDDPKINFREAKADIVIGVIGYPNVGKSSVINSLCHKKKVKVSKKSGTTHGIHWIKLDDQIKILDSPGIIPLIKEDEIRYGLIGAKDSERLKSPDLVANAIIKYALKKNPTSLKKFYNLTLTKDEIDNPDYETIIDKIGKSKCFLLKGGICDENRTVSMIVRDWQHGNLIL
;
A
#
# COMPACT_ATOMS: atom_id res chain seq x y z
N MET A 1 34.22 -10.26 -30.27
CA MET A 1 33.37 -9.49 -29.33
C MET A 1 32.81 -10.44 -28.27
N ARG A 2 33.25 -10.27 -27.02
CA ARG A 2 32.85 -11.13 -25.88
C ARG A 2 31.38 -10.83 -25.53
N LYS A 3 30.51 -11.84 -25.69
CA LYS A 3 29.17 -11.85 -25.09
C LYS A 3 29.34 -11.91 -23.58
N THR A 4 29.11 -10.79 -22.90
CA THR A 4 28.98 -10.75 -21.44
C THR A 4 27.74 -11.55 -21.06
N LYS A 5 27.96 -12.81 -20.66
CA LYS A 5 26.98 -13.62 -19.93
C LYS A 5 26.67 -12.88 -18.62
N PHE A 6 25.50 -12.25 -18.54
CA PHE A 6 24.92 -11.88 -17.26
C PHE A 6 24.79 -13.17 -16.43
N LYS A 7 25.59 -13.27 -15.36
CA LYS A 7 25.44 -14.33 -14.36
C LYS A 7 24.05 -14.15 -13.74
N SER A 8 23.22 -15.16 -13.90
CA SER A 8 21.92 -15.31 -13.24
C SER A 8 22.13 -15.36 -11.73
N SER A 9 22.07 -14.21 -11.07
CA SER A 9 21.83 -14.13 -9.64
C SER A 9 20.35 -14.44 -9.39
N ASN A 10 20.06 -15.23 -8.37
CA ASN A 10 18.72 -15.61 -7.89
C ASN A 10 17.92 -14.40 -7.37
N ILE A 11 17.66 -13.40 -8.22
CA ILE A 11 16.91 -12.18 -7.90
C ILE A 11 15.49 -12.36 -8.44
N GLU A 12 14.83 -13.29 -7.78
CA GLU A 12 13.39 -13.45 -7.51
C GLU A 12 12.33 -13.18 -8.62
N PRO A 13 11.37 -14.10 -8.82
CA PRO A 13 10.26 -13.98 -9.78
C PRO A 13 9.33 -12.77 -9.54
N TYR A 14 9.47 -12.06 -8.40
CA TYR A 14 8.67 -10.87 -8.08
C TYR A 14 8.98 -9.68 -8.99
N TRP A 15 10.24 -9.41 -9.31
CA TRP A 15 10.59 -8.28 -10.18
C TRP A 15 10.09 -8.46 -11.61
N ASP A 16 10.07 -9.69 -12.11
CA ASP A 16 9.47 -10.00 -13.40
C ASP A 16 7.95 -9.77 -13.41
N VAL A 17 7.28 -10.10 -12.30
CA VAL A 17 5.86 -9.80 -12.13
C VAL A 17 5.62 -8.28 -12.06
N ILE A 18 6.41 -7.53 -11.29
CA ILE A 18 6.34 -6.05 -11.22
C ILE A 18 6.51 -5.46 -12.63
N LYS A 19 7.57 -5.85 -13.35
CA LYS A 19 7.86 -5.41 -14.72
C LYS A 19 6.68 -5.69 -15.64
N ARG A 20 6.16 -6.91 -15.60
CA ARG A 20 5.01 -7.31 -16.40
C ARG A 20 3.77 -6.48 -16.09
N VAL A 21 3.49 -6.20 -14.81
CA VAL A 21 2.37 -5.35 -14.40
C VAL A 21 2.50 -3.96 -15.01
N ILE A 22 3.68 -3.36 -14.94
CA ILE A 22 3.94 -2.03 -15.50
C ILE A 22 3.79 -2.05 -17.04
N ILE A 23 4.41 -3.02 -17.72
CA ILE A 23 4.39 -3.13 -19.19
C ILE A 23 2.96 -3.34 -19.71
N GLU A 24 2.19 -4.25 -19.11
CA GLU A 24 0.84 -4.61 -19.54
C GLU A 24 -0.22 -3.57 -19.13
N SER A 25 0.12 -2.59 -18.28
CA SER A 25 -0.77 -1.50 -17.87
C SER A 25 -0.60 -0.25 -18.73
N ASP A 26 -1.68 0.53 -18.87
CA ASP A 26 -1.63 1.89 -19.43
C ASP A 26 -1.25 2.93 -18.36
N LEU A 27 -1.57 2.65 -17.09
CA LEU A 27 -1.29 3.50 -15.93
C LEU A 27 -1.10 2.63 -14.68
N VAL A 28 -0.19 3.06 -13.78
CA VAL A 28 0.09 2.36 -12.53
C VAL A 28 -0.49 3.11 -11.33
N LEU A 29 -1.10 2.39 -10.39
CA LEU A 29 -1.43 2.88 -9.06
C LEU A 29 -0.44 2.30 -8.06
N GLN A 30 0.35 3.17 -7.44
CA GLN A 30 1.22 2.80 -6.34
C GLN A 30 0.49 3.07 -5.02
N ILE A 31 0.08 2.00 -4.34
CA ILE A 31 -0.67 2.08 -3.09
C ILE A 31 0.30 2.21 -1.91
N LEU A 32 0.14 3.28 -1.13
CA LEU A 32 0.93 3.58 0.06
C LEU A 32 0.03 3.63 1.30
N ASP A 33 0.58 3.38 2.48
CA ASP A 33 -0.10 3.61 3.76
C ASP A 33 0.11 5.06 4.18
N SER A 34 -0.97 5.83 4.34
CA SER A 34 -0.91 7.27 4.65
C SER A 34 -0.22 7.56 5.98
N ARG A 35 -0.17 6.61 6.91
CA ARG A 35 0.55 6.74 8.18
C ARG A 35 2.07 6.67 7.99
N LEU A 36 2.53 5.95 6.97
CA LEU A 36 3.92 5.54 6.80
C LEU A 36 4.33 5.67 5.33
N ILE A 37 4.19 6.87 4.76
CA ILE A 37 4.42 7.13 3.34
C ILE A 37 5.82 6.68 2.93
N ASP A 38 6.87 7.13 3.63
CA ASP A 38 8.26 6.79 3.29
C ASP A 38 8.56 5.29 3.40
N LEU A 39 8.03 4.64 4.44
CA LEU A 39 8.25 3.20 4.65
C LEU A 39 7.45 2.33 3.66
N SER A 40 6.32 2.81 3.17
CA SER A 40 5.50 2.08 2.18
C SER A 40 5.87 2.42 0.73
N ARG A 41 6.73 3.41 0.50
CA ARG A 41 7.25 3.78 -0.81
C ARG A 41 8.37 2.85 -1.25
N ASN A 42 8.51 2.63 -2.57
CA ASN A 42 9.59 1.85 -3.14
C ASN A 42 10.15 2.55 -4.37
N GLU A 43 11.29 3.21 -4.20
CA GLU A 43 11.92 4.02 -5.24
C GLU A 43 12.38 3.17 -6.43
N LYS A 44 12.83 1.93 -6.21
CA LYS A 44 13.21 1.01 -7.31
C LYS A 44 12.03 0.66 -8.21
N VAL A 45 10.83 0.54 -7.65
CA VAL A 45 9.61 0.33 -8.44
C VAL A 45 9.30 1.58 -9.27
N GLU A 46 9.49 2.78 -8.69
CA GLU A 46 9.26 4.05 -9.39
C GLU A 46 10.27 4.30 -10.50
N GLU A 47 11.55 4.00 -10.27
CA GLU A 47 12.59 3.98 -11.29
C GLU A 47 12.17 3.11 -12.48
N LEU A 48 11.71 1.89 -12.20
CA LEU A 48 11.25 0.97 -13.24
C LEU A 48 10.00 1.48 -13.99
N ILE A 49 9.05 2.11 -13.29
CA ILE A 49 7.89 2.75 -13.92
C ILE A 49 8.33 3.86 -14.89
N ASN A 50 9.30 4.67 -14.47
CA ASN A 50 9.86 5.77 -15.27
C ASN A 50 10.67 5.25 -16.46
N GLU A 51 11.47 4.19 -16.28
CA GLU A 51 12.22 3.52 -17.36
C GLU A 51 11.29 3.02 -18.48
N ILE A 52 10.13 2.44 -18.11
CA ILE A 52 9.12 1.96 -19.07
C ILE A 52 8.24 3.12 -19.58
N ASN A 53 8.43 4.33 -19.05
CA ASN A 53 7.68 5.54 -19.38
C ASN A 53 6.16 5.36 -19.23
N ARG A 54 5.75 4.85 -18.06
CA ARG A 54 4.33 4.70 -17.70
C ARG A 54 3.90 5.79 -16.72
N PRO A 55 2.74 6.44 -16.94
CA PRO A 55 2.18 7.33 -15.94
C PRO A 55 1.79 6.53 -14.70
N PHE A 56 1.97 7.13 -13.53
CA PHE A 56 1.53 6.53 -12.28
C PHE A 56 0.93 7.55 -11.32
N ILE A 57 0.17 7.05 -10.35
CA ILE A 57 -0.52 7.84 -9.32
C ILE A 57 -0.17 7.24 -7.96
N TYR A 58 0.20 8.09 -7.00
CA TYR A 58 0.29 7.70 -5.60
C TYR A 58 -1.11 7.66 -4.99
N VAL A 59 -1.50 6.50 -4.48
CA VAL A 59 -2.74 6.30 -3.74
C VAL A 59 -2.41 6.18 -2.26
N LEU A 60 -2.62 7.26 -1.51
CA LEU A 60 -2.44 7.31 -0.06
C LEU A 60 -3.67 6.70 0.60
N ASN A 61 -3.60 5.41 0.91
CA ASN A 61 -4.68 4.64 1.51
C ASN A 61 -4.69 4.77 3.05
N LYS A 62 -5.80 4.39 3.70
CA LYS A 62 -6.03 4.56 5.14
C LYS A 62 -5.96 6.03 5.60
N SER A 63 -6.39 6.94 4.72
CA SER A 63 -6.32 8.38 4.98
C SER A 63 -7.21 8.86 6.12
N ASP A 64 -8.08 7.99 6.66
CA ASP A 64 -8.89 8.23 7.85
C ASP A 64 -8.12 8.03 9.18
N LEU A 65 -6.92 7.46 9.13
CA LEU A 65 -6.10 7.20 10.32
C LEU A 65 -5.09 8.31 10.63
N ILE A 66 -5.14 9.43 9.91
CA ILE A 66 -4.19 10.55 10.03
C ILE A 66 -4.88 11.88 9.83
N ASN A 67 -4.30 12.94 10.39
CA ASN A 67 -4.62 14.31 10.01
C ASN A 67 -3.82 14.73 8.77
N LYS A 68 -4.51 15.17 7.71
CA LYS A 68 -3.87 15.56 6.44
C LYS A 68 -2.89 16.72 6.58
N LYS A 69 -3.06 17.58 7.59
CA LYS A 69 -2.14 18.69 7.87
C LYS A 69 -0.74 18.19 8.27
N ASP A 70 -0.67 17.04 8.95
CA ASP A 70 0.59 16.51 9.49
C ASP A 70 1.54 15.98 8.42
N ILE A 71 1.02 15.76 7.20
CA ILE A 71 1.77 15.22 6.06
C ILE A 71 1.75 16.18 4.86
N GLU A 72 1.33 17.44 5.04
CA GLU A 72 1.16 18.41 3.95
C GLU A 72 2.45 18.60 3.14
N LEU A 73 3.57 18.85 3.83
CA LEU A 73 4.89 18.98 3.20
C LEU A 73 5.24 17.72 2.39
N LYS A 74 4.92 16.54 2.91
CA LYS A 74 5.22 15.28 2.23
C LYS A 74 4.38 15.07 0.98
N ILE A 75 3.13 15.51 1.01
CA ILE A 75 2.25 15.49 -0.17
C ILE A 75 2.82 16.38 -1.27
N GLU A 76 3.31 17.57 -0.93
CA GLU A 76 3.90 18.50 -1.90
C GLU A 76 5.19 17.95 -2.51
N GLU A 77 6.00 17.19 -1.76
CA GLU A 77 7.12 16.43 -2.31
C GLU A 77 6.66 15.37 -3.31
N LEU A 78 5.67 14.55 -2.94
CA LEU A 78 5.18 13.47 -3.80
C LEU A 78 4.53 14.01 -5.09
N LYS A 79 3.81 15.13 -5.01
CA LYS A 79 3.16 15.79 -6.16
C LYS A 79 4.17 16.26 -7.22
N LYS A 80 5.43 16.53 -6.84
CA LYS A 80 6.49 16.86 -7.81
C LYS A 80 6.86 15.68 -8.69
N ILE A 81 6.62 14.46 -8.21
CA ILE A 81 6.95 13.21 -8.89
C ILE A 81 5.73 12.70 -9.67
N ALA A 82 4.59 12.55 -9.00
CA ALA A 82 3.36 12.02 -9.58
C ALA A 82 2.10 12.54 -8.86
N PRO A 83 0.93 12.55 -9.51
CA PRO A 83 -0.33 12.91 -8.86
C PRO A 83 -0.60 12.06 -7.60
N VAL A 84 -1.14 12.71 -6.58
CA VAL A 84 -1.44 12.09 -5.27
C VAL A 84 -2.94 12.14 -5.01
N VAL A 85 -3.51 11.03 -4.56
CA VAL A 85 -4.91 10.94 -4.14
C VAL A 85 -5.04 10.21 -2.81
N PHE A 86 -5.90 10.75 -1.93
CA PHE A 86 -6.27 10.11 -0.67
C PHE A 86 -7.42 9.14 -0.88
N VAL A 87 -7.30 7.95 -0.31
CA VAL A 87 -8.36 6.94 -0.31
C VAL A 87 -8.59 6.40 1.10
N SER A 88 -9.85 6.24 1.44
CA SER A 88 -10.29 5.52 2.63
C SER A 88 -11.51 4.68 2.28
N ASN A 89 -11.57 3.45 2.80
CA ASN A 89 -12.74 2.58 2.64
C ASN A 89 -14.01 3.17 3.27
N LYS A 90 -13.87 4.12 4.20
CA LYS A 90 -15.00 4.82 4.84
C LYS A 90 -15.55 5.97 3.98
N ASP A 91 -14.82 6.42 2.96
CA ASP A 91 -15.20 7.56 2.13
C ASP A 91 -15.41 7.18 0.66
N SER A 92 -16.68 6.99 0.28
CA SER A 92 -17.07 6.72 -1.10
C SER A 92 -16.77 7.87 -2.08
N LYS A 93 -16.56 9.11 -1.60
CA LYS A 93 -16.16 10.24 -2.47
C LYS A 93 -14.74 10.07 -2.96
N SER A 94 -13.85 9.54 -2.11
CA SER A 94 -12.44 9.29 -2.47
C SER A 94 -12.29 8.40 -3.71
N ASN A 95 -13.13 7.36 -3.85
CA ASN A 95 -13.14 6.50 -5.04
C ASN A 95 -13.52 7.24 -6.32
N LYS A 96 -14.49 8.17 -6.25
CA LYS A 96 -14.88 8.98 -7.40
C LYS A 96 -13.74 9.88 -7.86
N ILE A 97 -13.00 10.45 -6.90
CA ILE A 97 -11.82 11.29 -7.16
C ILE A 97 -10.72 10.45 -7.81
N LEU A 98 -10.45 9.24 -7.28
CA LEU A 98 -9.47 8.31 -7.87
C LEU A 98 -9.85 7.94 -9.31
N LEU A 99 -11.12 7.57 -9.57
CA LEU A 99 -11.59 7.25 -10.92
C LEU A 99 -11.48 8.43 -11.90
N TYR A 100 -11.83 9.64 -11.44
CA TYR A 100 -11.66 10.84 -12.23
C TYR A 100 -10.19 11.08 -12.57
N LEU A 101 -9.30 10.95 -11.58
CA LEU A 101 -7.87 11.14 -11.76
C LEU A 101 -7.26 10.12 -12.71
N ILE A 102 -7.64 8.83 -12.59
CA ILE A 102 -7.22 7.78 -13.54
C ILE A 102 -7.58 8.16 -14.97
N LYS A 103 -8.84 8.55 -15.22
CA LYS A 103 -9.31 8.93 -16.57
C LYS A 103 -8.58 10.18 -17.07
N LYS A 104 -8.34 11.15 -16.19
CA LYS A 104 -7.61 12.38 -16.51
C LYS A 104 -6.16 12.09 -16.91
N GLU A 105 -5.44 11.30 -16.12
CA GLU A 105 -4.04 10.95 -16.39
C GLU A 105 -3.91 10.05 -17.62
N PHE A 106 -4.83 9.09 -17.81
CA PHE A 106 -4.90 8.31 -19.03
C PHE A 106 -5.15 9.18 -20.27
N LYS A 107 -6.04 10.17 -20.21
CA LYS A 107 -6.26 11.07 -21.35
C LYS A 107 -5.02 11.93 -21.67
N LYS A 108 -4.26 12.31 -20.65
CA LYS A 108 -3.05 13.13 -20.79
C LYS A 108 -1.85 12.34 -21.32
N HIS A 109 -1.65 11.13 -20.83
CA HIS A 109 -0.43 10.33 -21.04
C HIS A 109 -0.69 9.00 -21.80
N GLY A 110 -1.87 8.42 -21.65
CA GLY A 110 -2.30 7.14 -22.23
C GLY A 110 -2.75 7.25 -23.69
N LYS A 111 -2.01 7.97 -24.53
CA LYS A 111 -2.21 7.91 -25.98
C LYS A 111 -1.80 6.52 -26.46
N ARG A 112 -2.76 5.61 -26.57
CA ARG A 112 -2.57 4.34 -27.27
C ARG A 112 -2.22 4.65 -28.72
N ALA A 113 -1.32 3.86 -29.31
CA ALA A 113 -0.94 4.03 -30.71
C ALA A 113 -2.21 4.10 -31.59
N PRO A 114 -2.31 5.08 -32.52
CA PRO A 114 -3.44 5.14 -33.43
C PRO A 114 -3.50 3.85 -34.24
N THR A 115 -4.66 3.21 -34.28
CA THR A 115 -4.89 2.12 -35.25
C THR A 115 -5.13 2.76 -36.61
N LEU A 116 -4.23 2.54 -37.55
CA LEU A 116 -4.42 2.95 -38.94
C LEU A 116 -5.66 2.23 -39.48
N ARG A 117 -6.73 2.96 -39.81
CA ARG A 117 -7.80 2.44 -40.68
C ARG A 117 -7.43 2.77 -42.13
N SER A 118 -7.71 1.84 -43.03
CA SER A 118 -7.54 2.04 -44.47
C SER A 118 -8.40 3.21 -44.97
N LYS A 119 -8.00 3.77 -46.12
CA LYS A 119 -8.47 5.04 -46.71
C LYS A 119 -9.98 5.18 -46.99
N ASP A 120 -10.80 4.17 -46.73
CA ASP A 120 -12.17 4.08 -47.27
C ASP A 120 -13.31 4.42 -46.28
N ASP A 121 -13.01 4.93 -45.07
CA ASP A 121 -14.02 5.19 -44.03
C ASP A 121 -14.01 6.68 -43.59
N PRO A 122 -14.74 7.58 -44.29
CA PRO A 122 -14.57 9.03 -44.23
C PRO A 122 -15.21 9.72 -43.01
N LYS A 123 -15.71 8.98 -42.02
CA LYS A 123 -16.24 9.57 -40.77
C LYS A 123 -15.16 9.62 -39.70
N ILE A 124 -14.47 10.76 -39.60
CA ILE A 124 -13.59 11.07 -38.46
C ILE A 124 -14.47 11.29 -37.22
N ASN A 125 -14.81 10.20 -36.55
CA ASN A 125 -15.09 10.22 -35.13
C ASN A 125 -13.87 9.60 -34.46
N PHE A 126 -13.29 10.28 -33.47
CA PHE A 126 -12.39 9.65 -32.50
C PHE A 126 -13.14 8.47 -31.88
N ARG A 127 -13.04 7.28 -32.47
CA ARG A 127 -13.23 6.05 -31.70
C ARG A 127 -11.96 5.94 -30.88
N GLU A 128 -11.98 6.53 -29.68
CA GLU A 128 -11.17 6.00 -28.58
C GLU A 128 -11.35 4.48 -28.67
N ALA A 129 -10.27 3.77 -29.02
CA ALA A 129 -10.38 2.34 -29.28
C ALA A 129 -11.10 1.71 -28.10
N LYS A 130 -12.15 0.92 -28.40
CA LYS A 130 -13.06 0.21 -27.47
C LYS A 130 -12.37 -0.74 -26.47
N ALA A 131 -11.08 -0.55 -26.19
CA ALA A 131 -10.31 -1.29 -25.22
C ALA A 131 -10.42 -0.60 -23.85
N ASP A 132 -10.71 -1.38 -22.82
CA ASP A 132 -10.73 -0.91 -21.44
C ASP A 132 -9.35 -0.35 -21.04
N ILE A 133 -9.27 0.79 -20.35
CA ILE A 133 -8.07 1.32 -19.68
C ILE A 133 -7.57 0.24 -18.72
N VAL A 134 -6.31 -0.18 -18.88
CA VAL A 134 -5.68 -1.18 -18.01
C VAL A 134 -4.87 -0.48 -16.93
N ILE A 135 -5.24 -0.73 -15.67
CA ILE A 135 -4.59 -0.16 -14.49
C ILE A 135 -3.77 -1.23 -13.80
N GLY A 136 -2.46 -1.03 -13.65
CA GLY A 136 -1.61 -1.87 -12.82
C GLY A 136 -1.65 -1.43 -11.36
N VAL A 137 -1.86 -2.35 -10.40
CA VAL A 137 -1.84 -2.01 -8.97
C VAL A 137 -0.60 -2.61 -8.30
N ILE A 138 0.22 -1.75 -7.71
CA ILE A 138 1.51 -2.09 -7.10
C ILE A 138 1.58 -1.53 -5.67
N GLY A 139 2.25 -2.24 -4.76
CA GLY A 139 2.42 -1.82 -3.37
C GLY A 139 2.81 -2.98 -2.46
N TYR A 140 3.40 -2.69 -1.30
CA TYR A 140 3.75 -3.70 -0.31
C TYR A 140 2.52 -4.52 0.14
N PRO A 141 2.70 -5.75 0.64
CA PRO A 141 1.60 -6.49 1.27
C PRO A 141 0.92 -5.63 2.36
N ASN A 142 -0.40 -5.79 2.52
CA ASN A 142 -1.23 -5.17 3.58
C ASN A 142 -1.28 -3.62 3.67
N VAL A 143 -0.69 -2.89 2.71
CA VAL A 143 -0.97 -1.44 2.53
C VAL A 143 -2.42 -1.15 2.09
N GLY A 144 -3.19 -2.20 1.77
CA GLY A 144 -4.61 -2.13 1.45
C GLY A 144 -4.95 -2.11 -0.05
N LYS A 145 -4.08 -2.67 -0.91
CA LYS A 145 -4.34 -2.85 -2.35
C LYS A 145 -5.70 -3.49 -2.63
N SER A 146 -5.97 -4.65 -2.04
CA SER A 146 -7.23 -5.37 -2.22
C SER A 146 -8.42 -4.56 -1.71
N SER A 147 -8.25 -3.79 -0.63
CA SER A 147 -9.30 -2.89 -0.14
C SER A 147 -9.61 -1.77 -1.13
N VAL A 148 -8.60 -1.11 -1.71
CA VAL A 148 -8.78 -0.08 -2.74
C VAL A 148 -9.47 -0.67 -3.97
N ILE A 149 -9.02 -1.83 -4.44
CA ILE A 149 -9.64 -2.53 -5.58
C ILE A 149 -11.10 -2.86 -5.28
N ASN A 150 -11.38 -3.48 -4.13
CA ASN A 150 -12.75 -3.83 -3.73
C ASN A 150 -13.64 -2.58 -3.61
N SER A 151 -13.10 -1.50 -3.03
CA SER A 151 -13.76 -0.21 -2.88
C SER A 151 -14.17 0.40 -4.21
N LEU A 152 -13.29 0.31 -5.23
CA LEU A 152 -13.61 0.70 -6.60
C LEU A 152 -14.71 -0.21 -7.20
N CYS A 153 -14.66 -1.50 -6.91
CA CYS A 153 -15.57 -2.51 -7.44
C CYS A 153 -17.00 -2.47 -6.85
N HIS A 154 -17.22 -1.82 -5.69
CA HIS A 154 -18.45 -1.85 -4.86
C HIS A 154 -19.75 -1.29 -5.48
N LYS A 155 -19.92 -1.38 -6.81
CA LYS A 155 -21.20 -1.20 -7.52
C LYS A 155 -21.51 -2.26 -8.57
N LYS A 156 -20.60 -3.19 -8.89
CA LYS A 156 -20.80 -4.22 -9.92
C LYS A 156 -20.21 -5.56 -9.44
N LYS A 157 -20.88 -6.69 -9.73
CA LYS A 157 -20.28 -8.03 -9.55
C LYS A 157 -19.05 -8.13 -10.46
N VAL A 158 -17.86 -8.27 -9.88
CA VAL A 158 -16.62 -8.31 -10.66
C VAL A 158 -16.22 -9.74 -10.97
N LYS A 159 -15.92 -10.00 -12.25
CA LYS A 159 -15.35 -11.26 -12.71
C LYS A 159 -13.83 -11.21 -12.49
N VAL A 160 -13.34 -12.09 -11.64
CA VAL A 160 -11.91 -12.34 -11.46
C VAL A 160 -11.50 -13.45 -12.43
N SER A 161 -10.51 -13.19 -13.28
CA SER A 161 -9.97 -14.20 -14.20
C SER A 161 -8.45 -14.26 -14.11
N LYS A 162 -7.88 -15.46 -14.14
CA LYS A 162 -6.43 -15.68 -14.27
C LYS A 162 -6.07 -15.73 -15.75
N LYS A 163 -4.99 -15.05 -16.15
CA LYS A 163 -4.48 -15.14 -17.53
C LYS A 163 -3.74 -16.47 -17.70
N SER A 164 -4.17 -17.28 -18.67
CA SER A 164 -3.56 -18.58 -19.01
C SER A 164 -2.07 -18.42 -19.33
N GLY A 165 -1.23 -19.33 -18.85
CA GLY A 165 0.21 -19.37 -19.14
C GLY A 165 1.12 -18.61 -18.16
N THR A 166 0.59 -18.00 -17.10
CA THR A 166 1.44 -17.41 -16.05
C THR A 166 1.16 -17.99 -14.68
N THR A 167 2.09 -18.84 -14.25
CA THR A 167 2.07 -19.64 -13.02
C THR A 167 2.28 -18.79 -11.75
N HIS A 168 2.40 -17.46 -11.86
CA HIS A 168 2.60 -16.53 -10.75
C HIS A 168 1.56 -15.39 -10.76
N GLY A 169 0.43 -15.62 -10.09
CA GLY A 169 -0.25 -14.62 -9.24
C GLY A 169 -0.99 -13.42 -9.85
N ILE A 170 -0.88 -13.07 -11.14
CA ILE A 170 -1.58 -11.88 -11.68
C ILE A 170 -3.07 -12.16 -11.93
N HIS A 171 -3.94 -11.31 -11.39
CA HIS A 171 -5.40 -11.39 -11.55
C HIS A 171 -5.92 -10.22 -12.39
N TRP A 172 -6.80 -10.53 -13.34
CA TRP A 172 -7.54 -9.53 -14.11
C TRP A 172 -8.91 -9.33 -13.50
N ILE A 173 -9.24 -8.07 -13.26
CA ILE A 173 -10.45 -7.62 -12.57
C ILE A 173 -11.13 -6.58 -13.47
N LYS A 174 -12.28 -6.92 -14.06
CA LYS A 174 -13.05 -5.95 -14.87
C LYS A 174 -13.85 -5.04 -13.95
N LEU A 175 -13.48 -3.76 -13.88
CA LEU A 175 -14.16 -2.77 -13.05
C LEU A 175 -15.47 -2.31 -13.69
N ASP A 176 -15.40 -1.88 -14.96
CA ASP A 176 -16.54 -1.53 -15.80
C ASP A 176 -16.19 -1.74 -17.29
N ASP A 177 -17.00 -1.19 -18.20
CA ASP A 177 -16.78 -1.32 -19.66
C ASP A 177 -15.71 -0.37 -20.23
N GLN A 178 -15.07 0.41 -19.35
CA GLN A 178 -13.99 1.32 -19.70
C GLN A 178 -12.70 1.01 -18.94
N ILE A 179 -12.73 0.22 -17.87
CA ILE A 179 -11.58 0.01 -16.98
C ILE A 179 -11.41 -1.46 -16.59
N LYS A 180 -10.17 -1.95 -16.73
CA LYS A 180 -9.66 -3.21 -16.20
C LYS A 180 -8.53 -2.95 -15.21
N ILE A 181 -8.49 -3.75 -14.16
CA ILE A 181 -7.45 -3.73 -13.14
C ILE A 181 -6.61 -5.00 -13.27
N LEU A 182 -5.30 -4.81 -13.32
CA LEU A 182 -4.29 -5.84 -13.22
C LEU A 182 -3.80 -5.87 -11.76
N ASP A 183 -4.38 -6.78 -10.99
CA ASP A 183 -4.02 -6.98 -9.58
C ASP A 183 -2.88 -7.97 -9.46
N SER A 184 -1.98 -7.66 -8.54
CA SER A 184 -0.81 -8.46 -8.26
C SER A 184 -0.67 -8.58 -6.73
N PRO A 185 -0.92 -9.77 -6.17
CA PRO A 185 -0.91 -9.97 -4.73
C PRO A 185 0.48 -9.68 -4.15
N GLY A 186 0.61 -8.61 -3.37
CA GLY A 186 1.77 -8.36 -2.51
C GLY A 186 3.13 -8.36 -3.20
N ILE A 187 3.24 -7.83 -4.43
CA ILE A 187 4.40 -8.04 -5.31
C ILE A 187 5.71 -7.39 -4.91
N ILE A 188 5.73 -6.41 -4.00
CA ILE A 188 6.99 -5.77 -3.62
C ILE A 188 7.73 -6.71 -2.66
N PRO A 189 8.93 -7.19 -3.04
CA PRO A 189 9.68 -8.14 -2.22
C PRO A 189 10.06 -7.51 -0.89
N LEU A 190 10.01 -8.32 0.16
CA LEU A 190 10.46 -7.96 1.50
C LEU A 190 11.91 -8.41 1.62
N ILE A 191 12.80 -7.46 1.85
CA ILE A 191 14.20 -7.69 2.20
C ILE A 191 14.23 -8.40 3.56
N LYS A 192 15.14 -9.33 3.83
CA LYS A 192 15.03 -10.14 5.07
C LYS A 192 15.39 -9.34 6.33
N GLU A 193 16.14 -8.25 6.16
CA GLU A 193 16.81 -7.52 7.23
C GLU A 193 15.97 -6.37 7.83
N ASP A 194 14.83 -6.00 7.24
CA ASP A 194 14.05 -4.82 7.67
C ASP A 194 12.71 -5.20 8.34
N GLU A 195 12.78 -6.07 9.35
CA GLU A 195 11.60 -6.61 10.00
C GLU A 195 10.73 -5.54 10.66
N ILE A 196 11.33 -4.48 11.22
CA ILE A 196 10.61 -3.35 11.81
C ILE A 196 9.73 -2.66 10.77
N ARG A 197 10.29 -2.32 9.60
CA ARG A 197 9.51 -1.75 8.50
C ARG A 197 8.37 -2.66 8.09
N TYR A 198 8.61 -3.96 7.94
CA TYR A 198 7.57 -4.89 7.49
C TYR A 198 6.48 -5.12 8.51
N GLY A 199 6.82 -5.13 9.80
CA GLY A 199 5.84 -5.14 10.88
C GLY A 199 5.00 -3.85 10.90
N LEU A 200 5.64 -2.69 10.75
CA LEU A 200 4.98 -1.38 10.74
C LEU A 200 4.04 -1.19 9.53
N ILE A 201 4.47 -1.53 8.31
CA ILE A 201 3.58 -1.42 7.13
C ILE A 201 2.54 -2.54 7.08
N GLY A 202 2.67 -3.54 7.96
CA GLY A 202 1.80 -4.71 8.03
C GLY A 202 2.14 -5.80 7.02
N ALA A 203 3.25 -5.69 6.29
CA ALA A 203 3.62 -6.68 5.26
C ALA A 203 3.95 -8.06 5.83
N LYS A 204 4.19 -8.15 7.14
CA LYS A 204 4.44 -9.39 7.87
C LYS A 204 3.56 -9.43 9.14
N ASP A 205 2.76 -10.49 9.25
CA ASP A 205 1.83 -10.69 10.37
C ASP A 205 2.58 -10.85 11.70
N SER A 206 1.95 -10.47 12.81
CA SER A 206 2.55 -10.51 14.15
C SER A 206 3.17 -11.86 14.50
N GLU A 207 2.51 -12.96 14.13
CA GLU A 207 2.93 -14.34 14.41
C GLU A 207 4.14 -14.79 13.58
N ARG A 208 4.43 -14.10 12.47
CA ARG A 208 5.54 -14.44 11.58
C ARG A 208 6.79 -13.64 11.89
N LEU A 209 6.67 -12.52 12.59
CA LEU A 209 7.79 -11.68 13.01
C LEU A 209 8.73 -12.47 13.92
N LYS A 210 10.05 -12.34 13.72
CA LYS A 210 11.07 -12.95 14.56
C LYS A 210 11.22 -12.16 15.87
N SER A 211 11.14 -10.84 15.79
CA SER A 211 11.24 -9.91 16.92
C SER A 211 10.02 -8.97 16.94
N PRO A 212 8.83 -9.49 17.30
CA PRO A 212 7.61 -8.68 17.35
C PRO A 212 7.68 -7.58 18.43
N ASP A 213 8.52 -7.75 19.45
CA ASP A 213 8.84 -6.77 20.51
C ASP A 213 9.43 -5.48 19.93
N LEU A 214 10.44 -5.58 19.06
CA LEU A 214 11.03 -4.43 18.38
C LEU A 214 10.01 -3.67 17.53
N VAL A 215 9.07 -4.39 16.91
CA VAL A 215 7.98 -3.79 16.14
C VAL A 215 7.00 -3.07 17.06
N ALA A 216 6.61 -3.69 18.18
CA ALA A 216 5.74 -3.05 19.18
C ALA A 216 6.38 -1.78 19.76
N ASN A 217 7.68 -1.81 20.08
CA ASN A 217 8.45 -0.64 20.53
C ASN A 217 8.42 0.47 19.48
N ALA A 218 8.63 0.14 18.21
CA ALA A 218 8.55 1.11 17.11
C ALA A 218 7.14 1.71 16.96
N ILE A 219 6.08 0.90 17.13
CA ILE A 219 4.69 1.35 17.12
C ILE A 219 4.41 2.31 18.28
N ILE A 220 4.80 1.93 19.50
CA ILE A 220 4.63 2.77 20.71
C ILE A 220 5.38 4.09 20.53
N LYS A 221 6.64 4.03 20.10
CA LYS A 221 7.45 5.22 19.79
C LYS A 221 6.75 6.13 18.79
N TYR A 222 6.23 5.56 17.71
CA TYR A 222 5.52 6.31 16.67
C TYR A 222 4.24 6.96 17.23
N ALA A 223 3.46 6.20 18.00
CA ALA A 223 2.21 6.66 18.60
C ALA A 223 2.43 7.77 19.64
N LEU A 224 3.43 7.64 20.51
CA LEU A 224 3.79 8.66 21.51
C LEU A 224 4.25 9.96 20.85
N LYS A 225 5.06 9.87 19.79
CA LYS A 225 5.52 11.05 19.05
C LYS A 225 4.40 11.76 18.29
N LYS A 226 3.45 11.00 17.73
CA LYS A 226 2.37 11.56 16.90
C LYS A 226 1.18 12.03 17.72
N ASN A 227 0.64 11.16 18.57
CA ASN A 227 -0.54 11.46 19.37
C ASN A 227 -0.58 10.57 20.63
N PRO A 228 0.11 10.99 21.71
CA PRO A 228 0.19 10.20 22.93
C PRO A 228 -1.18 10.05 23.60
N THR A 229 -2.10 11.01 23.39
CA THR A 229 -3.47 10.96 23.92
C THR A 229 -4.27 9.80 23.32
N SER A 230 -4.12 9.53 22.02
CA SER A 230 -4.77 8.39 21.37
C SER A 230 -4.30 7.06 21.94
N LEU A 231 -2.98 6.89 22.15
CA LEU A 231 -2.42 5.68 22.74
C LEU A 231 -2.96 5.45 24.17
N LYS A 232 -2.93 6.50 25.00
CA LYS A 232 -3.47 6.47 26.36
C LYS A 232 -4.94 6.07 26.38
N LYS A 233 -5.76 6.69 25.54
CA LYS A 233 -7.20 6.42 25.48
C LYS A 233 -7.50 5.00 24.98
N PHE A 234 -6.80 4.54 23.95
CA PHE A 234 -7.07 3.23 23.33
C PHE A 234 -6.71 2.06 24.25
N TYR A 235 -5.59 2.16 24.97
CA TYR A 235 -5.13 1.14 25.92
C TYR A 235 -5.51 1.43 27.38
N ASN A 236 -6.27 2.50 27.65
CA ASN A 236 -6.64 2.94 29.00
C ASN A 236 -5.42 3.10 29.93
N LEU A 237 -4.41 3.83 29.48
CA LEU A 237 -3.14 4.01 30.18
C LEU A 237 -3.05 5.38 30.87
N THR A 238 -2.43 5.37 32.04
CA THR A 238 -1.91 6.56 32.71
C THR A 238 -0.39 6.60 32.50
N LEU A 239 0.07 7.51 31.63
CA LEU A 239 1.49 7.77 31.41
C LEU A 239 1.83 9.17 31.91
N THR A 240 2.93 9.28 32.65
CA THR A 240 3.50 10.57 33.08
C THR A 240 4.09 11.33 31.89
N LYS A 241 4.51 12.58 32.11
CA LYS A 241 5.19 13.35 31.05
C LYS A 241 6.56 12.74 30.72
N ASP A 242 7.30 12.31 31.73
CA ASP A 242 8.60 11.67 31.55
C ASP A 242 8.49 10.36 30.76
N GLU A 243 7.46 9.55 31.00
CA GLU A 243 7.22 8.32 30.22
C GLU A 243 6.85 8.56 28.75
N ILE A 244 6.44 9.77 28.39
CA ILE A 244 6.18 10.16 27.00
C ILE A 244 7.45 10.69 26.35
N ASP A 245 8.20 11.52 27.07
CA ASP A 245 9.41 12.18 26.58
C ASP A 245 10.59 11.19 26.53
N ASN A 246 10.68 10.28 27.50
CA ASN A 246 11.71 9.25 27.68
C ASN A 246 11.06 7.86 27.92
N PRO A 247 10.45 7.25 26.90
CA PRO A 247 9.67 6.02 27.09
C PRO A 247 10.56 4.81 27.40
N ASP A 248 10.31 4.19 28.56
CA ASP A 248 10.68 2.81 28.82
C ASP A 248 9.62 1.88 28.23
N TYR A 249 9.95 1.26 27.09
CA TYR A 249 9.00 0.46 26.34
C TYR A 249 8.56 -0.82 27.07
N GLU A 250 9.44 -1.43 27.86
CA GLU A 250 9.10 -2.62 28.66
C GLU A 250 8.02 -2.29 29.68
N THR A 251 8.21 -1.19 30.41
CA THR A 251 7.22 -0.68 31.37
C THR A 251 5.89 -0.33 30.69
N ILE A 252 5.92 0.31 29.51
CA ILE A 252 4.69 0.66 28.78
C ILE A 252 3.96 -0.61 28.31
N ILE A 253 4.68 -1.62 27.82
CA ILE A 253 4.11 -2.91 27.40
C ILE A 253 3.47 -3.62 28.60
N ASP A 254 4.15 -3.65 29.75
CA ASP A 254 3.60 -4.23 30.99
C ASP A 254 2.29 -3.52 31.40
N LYS A 255 2.25 -2.18 31.36
CA LYS A 255 1.03 -1.40 31.63
C LYS A 255 -0.09 -1.73 30.64
N ILE A 256 0.22 -1.89 29.35
CA ILE A 256 -0.77 -2.28 28.34
C ILE A 256 -1.32 -3.68 28.63
N GLY A 257 -0.45 -4.66 28.88
CA GLY A 257 -0.87 -6.03 29.14
C GLY A 257 -1.72 -6.16 30.40
N LYS A 258 -1.36 -5.45 31.49
CA LYS A 258 -2.16 -5.35 32.71
C LYS A 258 -3.52 -4.72 32.47
N SER A 259 -3.59 -3.61 31.72
CA SER A 259 -4.85 -2.96 31.34
C SER A 259 -5.78 -3.88 30.53
N LYS A 260 -5.21 -4.80 29.75
CA LYS A 260 -5.95 -5.80 28.96
C LYS A 260 -6.16 -7.14 29.68
N CYS A 261 -5.79 -7.24 30.96
CA CYS A 261 -5.83 -8.48 31.75
C CYS A 261 -5.08 -9.65 31.09
N PHE A 262 -3.99 -9.38 30.38
CA PHE A 262 -3.11 -10.39 29.82
C PHE A 262 -2.10 -10.80 30.88
N LEU A 263 -2.55 -11.65 31.81
CA LEU A 263 -1.79 -12.05 32.98
C LEU A 263 -1.49 -13.54 32.96
N LEU A 264 -0.25 -13.90 33.32
CA LEU A 264 0.19 -15.23 33.65
C LEU A 264 -0.04 -15.52 35.14
N LYS A 265 0.31 -16.73 35.58
CA LYS A 265 0.29 -17.10 37.00
C LYS A 265 1.12 -16.10 37.81
N GLY A 266 0.60 -15.69 38.97
CA GLY A 266 1.25 -14.69 39.84
C GLY A 266 1.01 -13.23 39.45
N GLY A 267 0.14 -12.95 38.46
CA GLY A 267 -0.19 -11.57 38.06
C GLY A 267 0.88 -10.90 37.20
N ILE A 268 1.82 -11.68 36.67
CA ILE A 268 2.88 -11.22 35.74
C ILE A 268 2.25 -10.99 34.36
N CYS A 269 2.63 -9.93 33.67
CA CYS A 269 2.15 -9.64 32.31
C CYS A 269 2.59 -10.73 31.32
N ASP A 270 1.66 -11.18 30.47
CA ASP A 270 1.97 -11.99 29.29
C ASP A 270 2.45 -11.06 28.16
N GLU A 271 3.76 -10.81 28.16
CA GLU A 271 4.40 -9.88 27.24
C GLU A 271 4.24 -10.32 25.78
N ASN A 272 4.47 -11.59 25.47
CA ASN A 272 4.37 -12.13 24.09
C ASN A 272 2.97 -11.90 23.50
N ARG A 273 1.93 -12.17 24.29
CA ARG A 273 0.54 -11.93 23.88
C ARG A 273 0.26 -10.44 23.71
N THR A 274 0.78 -9.61 24.61
CA THR A 274 0.61 -8.15 24.60
C THR A 274 1.25 -7.52 23.37
N VAL A 275 2.52 -7.83 23.11
CA VAL A 275 3.27 -7.39 21.93
C VAL A 275 2.56 -7.79 20.64
N SER A 276 2.13 -9.05 20.54
CA SER A 276 1.40 -9.55 19.37
C SER A 276 0.05 -8.86 19.17
N MET A 277 -0.63 -8.46 20.25
CA MET A 277 -1.85 -7.66 20.18
C MET A 277 -1.55 -6.24 19.70
N ILE A 278 -0.54 -5.57 20.24
CA ILE A 278 -0.15 -4.21 19.84
C ILE A 278 0.13 -4.13 18.34
N VAL A 279 0.90 -5.09 17.81
CA VAL A 279 1.19 -5.17 16.38
C VAL A 279 -0.09 -5.36 15.55
N ARG A 280 -1.00 -6.25 15.97
CA ARG A 280 -2.27 -6.47 15.27
C ARG A 280 -3.19 -5.24 15.30
N ASP A 281 -3.33 -4.60 16.46
CA ASP A 281 -4.15 -3.39 16.60
C ASP A 281 -3.64 -2.25 15.71
N TRP A 282 -2.33 -2.12 15.59
CA TRP A 282 -1.71 -1.21 14.65
C TRP A 282 -1.99 -1.56 13.19
N GLN A 283 -1.76 -2.83 12.81
CA GLN A 283 -1.90 -3.28 11.41
C GLN A 283 -3.35 -3.19 10.92
N HIS A 284 -4.33 -3.47 11.79
CA HIS A 284 -5.76 -3.34 11.51
C HIS A 284 -6.29 -1.91 11.56
N GLY A 285 -5.48 -0.94 12.03
CA GLY A 285 -5.90 0.46 12.13
C GLY A 285 -6.85 0.74 13.28
N ASN A 286 -6.82 -0.08 14.34
CA ASN A 286 -7.59 0.16 15.56
C ASN A 286 -7.02 1.36 16.34
N LEU A 287 -5.68 1.51 16.31
CA LEU A 287 -4.99 2.67 16.87
C LEU A 287 -4.97 3.82 15.84
N ILE A 288 -5.82 4.82 16.07
CA ILE A 288 -5.91 6.05 15.27
C ILE A 288 -4.94 7.09 15.85
N LEU A 289 -4.07 7.66 15.02
CA LEU A 289 -3.07 8.64 15.44
C LEU A 289 -3.45 10.05 15.03
#